data_AF-A0AAN6LYB6-F1
#
_entry.id   AF-A0AAN6LYB6-F1
#
_cell.length_a   1.000
_cell.length_b   1.000
_cell.length_c   1.000
_cell.angle_alpha   90.00
_cell.angle_beta   90.00
_cell.angle_gamma   90.00
#
_symmetry.space_group_name_H-M   'P 1'
#
loop_
_entity.id
_entity.type
_entity.pdbx_description
1 polymer ?
#
loop_
_entity_poly.entity_id
_entity_poly.type
_entity_poly.pdbx_seq_one_letter_code
_entity_poly.pdbx_strand_id
1 'polypeptide(L)'
;MTGPVPIRAPNPCFRQAYYRKLSGEITEADYFHAIFKHLVKDGVHHKADACIQNELEDVDPLGFSLNCWITYEHEDSKPEHSKPYEDVFAAYRDGDMDKIQAALNKLGEDHAQHMRKSLALLSLQERNAAILKRLLNDGIEMEDPFEDEVRRVQPKLDPKTHQLLRDYAAKTLQRPWAARKRPRHGHPLDWGK
;
A
#
# COMPACT_ATOMS: atom_id res chain seq x y z
N MET A 1 9.16 -40.52 14.08
CA MET A 1 9.88 -40.11 12.85
C MET A 1 9.36 -38.74 12.46
N THR A 2 10.06 -37.67 12.83
CA THR A 2 9.77 -36.32 12.32
C THR A 2 10.31 -36.25 10.91
N GLY A 3 9.42 -36.20 9.91
CA GLY A 3 9.81 -36.00 8.52
C GLY A 3 10.64 -34.72 8.35
N PRO A 4 11.38 -34.57 7.24
CA PRO A 4 12.12 -33.35 6.96
C PRO A 4 11.16 -32.16 7.09
N VAL A 5 11.54 -31.20 7.93
CA VAL A 5 10.80 -29.93 8.05
C VAL A 5 10.75 -29.34 6.64
N PRO A 6 9.56 -29.08 6.07
CA PRO A 6 9.48 -28.54 4.71
C PRO A 6 10.29 -27.26 4.65
N ILE A 7 11.34 -27.27 3.82
CA ILE A 7 12.17 -26.09 3.58
C ILE A 7 11.25 -25.06 2.93
N ARG A 8 11.04 -23.96 3.63
CA ARG A 8 10.15 -22.89 3.17
C ARG A 8 10.73 -22.23 1.93
N ALA A 9 9.87 -21.82 1.01
CA ALA A 9 10.29 -21.17 -0.23
C ALA A 9 11.14 -19.91 0.09
N PRO A 10 12.26 -19.71 -0.62
CA PRO A 10 13.18 -18.59 -0.40
C PRO A 10 12.59 -17.23 -0.81
N ASN A 11 11.60 -17.21 -1.71
CA ASN A 11 10.81 -16.01 -2.04
C ASN A 11 9.34 -16.29 -1.71
N PRO A 12 8.84 -15.90 -0.52
CA PRO A 12 7.43 -16.11 -0.18
C PRO A 12 6.52 -15.21 -1.02
N CYS A 13 5.40 -15.75 -1.53
CA CYS A 13 4.37 -14.94 -2.17
C CYS A 13 3.73 -13.97 -1.17
N PHE A 14 3.04 -12.92 -1.66
CA PHE A 14 2.30 -11.90 -0.88
C PHE A 14 1.85 -12.32 0.52
N ARG A 15 0.87 -13.24 0.61
CA ARG A 15 0.27 -13.66 1.88
C ARG A 15 1.26 -14.36 2.81
N GLN A 16 2.17 -15.17 2.25
CA GLN A 16 3.22 -15.82 3.04
C GLN A 16 4.22 -14.79 3.56
N ALA A 17 4.62 -13.82 2.73
CA ALA A 17 5.52 -12.76 3.12
C ALA A 17 4.91 -11.93 4.25
N TYR A 18 3.62 -11.59 4.15
CA TYR A 18 2.89 -10.87 5.19
C TYR A 18 2.91 -11.59 6.54
N TYR A 19 2.53 -12.87 6.60
CA TYR A 19 2.53 -13.63 7.87
C TYR A 19 3.95 -13.86 8.42
N ARG A 20 4.95 -14.04 7.55
CA ARG A 20 6.35 -14.13 7.98
C ARG A 20 6.85 -12.81 8.55
N LYS A 21 6.44 -11.66 7.99
CA LYS A 21 6.72 -10.34 8.56
C LYS A 21 6.07 -10.19 9.93
N LEU A 22 4.77 -10.51 10.06
CA LEU A 22 4.04 -10.41 11.33
C LEU A 22 4.62 -11.29 12.44
N SER A 23 5.11 -12.48 12.09
CA SER A 23 5.75 -13.39 13.05
C SER A 23 7.21 -13.03 13.36
N GLY A 24 7.79 -12.02 12.69
CA GLY A 24 9.18 -11.61 12.85
C GLY A 24 10.20 -12.54 12.18
N GLU A 25 9.75 -13.46 11.32
CA GLU A 25 10.62 -14.39 10.59
C GLU A 25 11.38 -13.71 9.46
N ILE A 26 10.78 -12.70 8.84
CA ILE A 26 11.43 -11.84 7.85
C ILE A 26 11.30 -10.38 8.27
N THR A 27 12.23 -9.56 7.82
CA THR A 27 12.14 -8.12 8.04
C THR A 27 11.09 -7.50 7.12
N GLU A 28 10.75 -6.25 7.36
CA GLU A 28 9.90 -5.52 6.43
C GLU A 28 10.57 -5.28 5.07
N ALA A 29 11.89 -5.05 5.06
CA ALA A 29 12.64 -4.93 3.81
C ALA A 29 12.55 -6.23 3.00
N ASP A 30 12.64 -7.39 3.66
CA ASP A 30 12.46 -8.69 3.02
C ASP A 30 11.03 -8.88 2.49
N TYR A 31 10.02 -8.40 3.22
CA TYR A 31 8.63 -8.41 2.77
C TYR A 31 8.42 -7.58 1.50
N PHE A 32 8.93 -6.35 1.46
CA PHE A 32 8.85 -5.50 0.28
C PHE A 32 9.63 -6.08 -0.89
N HIS A 33 10.85 -6.58 -0.66
CA HIS A 33 11.63 -7.25 -1.68
C HIS A 33 10.88 -8.47 -2.25
N ALA A 34 10.26 -9.28 -1.39
CA ALA A 34 9.46 -10.43 -1.81
C ALA A 34 8.27 -10.01 -2.68
N ILE A 35 7.56 -8.94 -2.31
CA ILE A 35 6.42 -8.43 -3.09
C ILE A 35 6.85 -7.81 -4.42
N PHE A 36 7.87 -6.94 -4.43
CA PHE A 36 8.30 -6.28 -5.65
C PHE A 36 8.94 -7.22 -6.66
N LYS A 37 9.44 -8.37 -6.22
CA LYS A 37 9.81 -9.45 -7.13
C LYS A 37 8.65 -9.96 -7.97
N HIS A 38 7.39 -9.76 -7.59
CA HIS A 38 6.25 -10.09 -8.45
C HIS A 38 5.90 -8.97 -9.46
N LEU A 39 6.43 -7.76 -9.28
CA LEU A 39 6.20 -6.61 -10.17
C LEU A 39 7.12 -6.59 -11.40
N VAL A 40 8.21 -7.36 -11.39
CA VAL A 40 9.29 -7.23 -12.38
C VAL A 40 9.27 -8.36 -13.40
N LYS A 41 9.80 -8.10 -14.60
CA LYS A 41 9.74 -9.03 -15.73
C LYS A 41 10.36 -10.39 -15.42
N ASP A 42 11.60 -10.42 -14.93
CA ASP A 42 12.31 -11.64 -14.52
C ASP A 42 12.02 -12.06 -13.06
N GLY A 43 10.84 -11.67 -12.60
CA GLY A 43 10.37 -11.83 -11.24
C GLY A 43 9.80 -13.19 -10.91
N VAL A 44 9.13 -13.25 -9.75
CA VAL A 44 8.35 -14.41 -9.33
C VAL A 44 6.93 -14.23 -9.88
N HIS A 45 6.51 -15.11 -10.80
CA HIS A 45 5.16 -15.09 -11.36
C HIS A 45 4.48 -16.44 -11.12
N HIS A 46 3.39 -16.44 -10.36
CA HIS A 46 2.54 -17.61 -10.23
C HIS A 46 1.25 -17.44 -11.02
N LYS A 47 0.75 -18.54 -11.59
CA LYS A 47 -0.53 -18.58 -12.30
C LYS A 47 -1.72 -18.08 -11.45
N ALA A 48 -1.60 -18.14 -10.13
CA ALA A 48 -2.63 -17.74 -9.18
C ALA A 48 -2.45 -16.32 -8.62
N ASP A 49 -1.42 -15.56 -9.01
CA ASP A 49 -1.16 -14.23 -8.46
C ASP A 49 -2.31 -13.24 -8.73
N ALA A 50 -3.10 -13.46 -9.79
CA ALA A 50 -4.33 -12.71 -10.08
C ALA A 50 -5.54 -13.17 -9.24
N CYS A 51 -5.53 -14.40 -8.73
CA CYS A 51 -6.64 -14.97 -7.96
C CYS A 51 -6.54 -14.67 -6.45
N ILE A 52 -5.36 -14.29 -5.95
CA ILE A 52 -5.15 -14.02 -4.52
C ILE A 52 -5.58 -12.60 -4.11
N GLN A 53 -5.96 -11.74 -5.08
CA GLN A 53 -6.34 -10.35 -4.84
C GLN A 53 -7.42 -10.27 -3.74
N ASN A 54 -8.51 -11.01 -3.84
CA ASN A 54 -9.58 -11.00 -2.84
C ASN A 54 -9.15 -11.52 -1.45
N GLU A 55 -8.12 -12.36 -1.37
CA GLU A 55 -7.60 -12.85 -0.08
C GLU A 55 -6.69 -11.83 0.62
N LEU A 56 -6.08 -10.92 -0.14
CA LEU A 56 -5.19 -9.90 0.40
C LEU A 56 -5.94 -8.68 0.92
N GLU A 57 -7.12 -8.35 0.37
CA GLU A 57 -7.88 -7.14 0.75
C GLU A 57 -8.08 -7.02 2.27
N ASP A 58 -8.48 -8.12 2.92
CA ASP A 58 -8.74 -8.17 4.37
C ASP A 58 -7.47 -8.39 5.21
N VAL A 59 -6.47 -9.07 4.66
CA VAL A 59 -5.29 -9.55 5.41
C VAL A 59 -4.12 -8.60 5.30
N ASP A 60 -3.80 -8.18 4.08
CA ASP A 60 -2.68 -7.31 3.75
C ASP A 60 -3.12 -6.24 2.73
N PRO A 61 -3.81 -5.17 3.20
CA PRO A 61 -4.31 -4.10 2.33
C PRO A 61 -3.21 -3.44 1.48
N LEU A 62 -1.98 -3.38 2.01
CA LEU A 62 -0.84 -2.84 1.28
C LEU A 62 -0.39 -3.82 0.19
N GLY A 63 -0.25 -5.10 0.54
CA GLY A 63 0.03 -6.16 -0.41
C GLY A 63 -1.04 -6.27 -1.51
N PHE A 64 -2.31 -6.03 -1.18
CA PHE A 64 -3.40 -5.92 -2.14
C PHE A 64 -3.18 -4.77 -3.12
N SER A 65 -2.94 -3.54 -2.63
CA SER A 65 -2.72 -2.37 -3.49
C SER A 65 -1.56 -2.61 -4.44
N LEU A 66 -0.44 -3.17 -3.94
CA LEU A 66 0.71 -3.55 -4.75
C LEU A 66 0.39 -4.67 -5.77
N ASN A 67 -0.45 -5.65 -5.40
CA ASN A 67 -0.86 -6.75 -6.28
C ASN A 67 -1.84 -6.30 -7.38
N CYS A 68 -2.68 -5.30 -7.13
CA CYS A 68 -3.53 -4.70 -8.17
C CYS A 68 -2.68 -4.20 -9.35
N TRP A 69 -1.51 -3.61 -9.09
CA TRP A 69 -0.63 -3.14 -10.16
C TRP A 69 -0.15 -4.28 -11.05
N ILE A 70 0.20 -5.42 -10.43
CA ILE A 70 0.67 -6.63 -11.13
C ILE A 70 -0.38 -7.19 -12.08
N THR A 71 -1.64 -7.11 -11.67
CA THR A 71 -2.74 -7.76 -12.39
C THR A 71 -3.25 -6.90 -13.55
N TYR A 72 -3.08 -5.58 -13.48
CA TYR A 72 -3.61 -4.65 -14.48
C TYR A 72 -2.55 -4.08 -15.45
N GLU A 73 -1.25 -4.17 -15.13
CA GLU A 73 -0.21 -3.75 -16.06
C GLU A 73 0.07 -4.78 -17.15
N HIS A 74 0.25 -4.29 -18.38
CA HIS A 74 0.73 -5.12 -19.48
C HIS A 74 2.14 -5.64 -19.19
N GLU A 75 2.40 -6.90 -19.55
CA GLU A 75 3.67 -7.58 -19.29
C GLU A 75 4.89 -6.85 -19.88
N ASP A 76 4.70 -6.13 -20.99
CA ASP A 76 5.73 -5.31 -21.64
C ASP A 76 6.07 -4.02 -20.89
N SER A 77 5.22 -3.59 -19.94
CA SER A 77 5.40 -2.40 -19.11
C SER A 77 6.06 -2.69 -17.75
N LYS A 78 6.28 -3.97 -17.42
CA LYS A 78 6.93 -4.39 -16.17
C LYS A 78 8.42 -4.04 -16.22
N PRO A 79 8.99 -3.39 -15.20
CA PRO A 79 10.41 -3.09 -15.17
C PRO A 79 11.26 -4.35 -14.98
N GLU A 80 12.54 -4.24 -15.33
CA GLU A 80 13.51 -5.34 -15.21
C GLU A 80 13.95 -5.60 -13.76
N HIS A 81 13.87 -4.58 -12.89
CA HIS A 81 14.43 -4.63 -11.54
C HIS A 81 13.49 -4.06 -10.49
N SER A 82 13.47 -4.68 -9.30
CA SER A 82 12.62 -4.26 -8.17
C SER A 82 13.21 -3.08 -7.40
N LYS A 83 14.53 -2.87 -7.55
CA LYS A 83 15.31 -1.90 -6.79
C LYS A 83 14.71 -0.47 -6.79
N PRO A 84 14.22 0.07 -7.92
CA PRO A 84 13.63 1.40 -7.92
C PRO A 84 12.42 1.54 -6.98
N TYR A 85 11.60 0.49 -6.84
CA TYR A 85 10.50 0.49 -5.87
C TYR A 85 11.00 0.37 -4.43
N GLU A 86 11.98 -0.50 -4.19
CA GLU A 86 12.62 -0.65 -2.88
C GLU A 86 13.25 0.67 -2.41
N ASP A 87 13.85 1.44 -3.32
CA ASP A 87 14.42 2.76 -3.02
C ASP A 87 13.37 3.77 -2.54
N VAL A 88 12.16 3.72 -3.11
CA VAL A 88 11.05 4.57 -2.67
C VAL A 88 10.63 4.23 -1.24
N PHE A 89 10.54 2.94 -0.89
CA PHE A 89 10.20 2.52 0.47
C PHE A 89 11.33 2.76 1.48
N ALA A 90 12.59 2.64 1.07
CA ALA A 90 13.72 3.05 1.88
C ALA A 90 13.67 4.56 2.18
N ALA A 91 13.42 5.39 1.15
CA ALA A 91 13.23 6.83 1.31
C ALA A 91 12.03 7.18 2.21
N TYR A 92 10.95 6.38 2.12
CA TYR A 92 9.79 6.52 3.01
C TYR A 92 10.17 6.31 4.48
N ARG A 93 10.95 5.27 4.77
CA ARG A 93 11.41 4.95 6.14
C ARG A 93 12.36 6.00 6.70
N ASP A 94 13.14 6.66 5.85
CA ASP A 94 13.95 7.82 6.23
C ASP A 94 13.10 9.04 6.64
N GLY A 95 11.80 9.06 6.30
CA GLY A 95 10.87 10.15 6.63
C GLY A 95 11.09 11.43 5.83
N ASP A 96 11.87 11.37 4.75
CA ASP A 96 12.30 12.52 3.97
C ASP A 96 11.52 12.61 2.65
N MET A 97 10.62 13.59 2.57
CA MET A 97 9.77 13.80 1.39
C MET A 97 10.57 14.13 0.13
N ASP A 98 11.72 14.79 0.24
CA ASP A 98 12.51 15.14 -0.92
C ASP A 98 13.19 13.90 -1.49
N LYS A 99 13.66 12.98 -0.62
CA LYS A 99 14.14 11.66 -1.05
C LYS A 99 13.03 10.82 -1.66
N ILE A 100 11.84 10.82 -1.06
CA ILE A 100 10.67 10.09 -1.62
C ILE A 100 10.36 10.61 -3.02
N GLN A 101 10.29 11.93 -3.20
CA GLN A 101 10.02 12.53 -4.50
C GLN A 101 11.14 12.23 -5.51
N ALA A 102 12.40 12.32 -5.10
CA ALA A 102 13.54 11.99 -5.95
C ALA A 102 13.53 10.51 -6.38
N ALA A 103 13.10 9.60 -5.50
CA ALA A 103 12.94 8.18 -5.82
C ALA A 103 11.75 7.94 -6.77
N LEU A 104 10.60 8.56 -6.51
CA LEU A 104 9.42 8.49 -7.37
C LEU A 104 9.70 9.03 -8.78
N ASN A 105 10.46 10.12 -8.90
CA ASN A 105 10.82 10.72 -10.19
C ASN A 105 11.74 9.84 -11.06
N LYS A 106 12.37 8.81 -10.46
CA LYS A 106 13.15 7.81 -11.21
C LYS A 106 12.26 6.72 -11.81
N LEU A 107 11.02 6.62 -11.36
CA LEU A 107 10.02 5.72 -11.93
C LEU A 107 9.35 6.38 -13.14
N GLY A 108 8.83 5.57 -14.06
CA GLY A 108 7.87 6.08 -15.06
C GLY A 108 6.61 6.62 -14.39
N GLU A 109 5.90 7.55 -15.03
CA GLU A 109 4.78 8.25 -14.39
C GLU A 109 3.68 7.31 -13.88
N ASP A 110 3.31 6.28 -14.66
CA ASP A 110 2.30 5.28 -14.25
C ASP A 110 2.73 4.54 -12.97
N HIS A 111 3.98 4.08 -12.95
CA HIS A 111 4.60 3.43 -11.79
C HIS A 111 4.70 4.36 -10.57
N ALA A 112 5.01 5.63 -10.80
CA ALA A 112 5.07 6.63 -9.75
C ALA A 112 3.68 6.90 -9.15
N GLN A 113 2.63 6.96 -9.97
CA GLN A 113 1.26 7.14 -9.49
C GLN A 113 0.82 5.97 -8.63
N HIS A 114 1.06 4.74 -9.10
CA HIS A 114 0.86 3.54 -8.31
C HIS A 114 1.58 3.64 -6.97
N MET A 115 2.89 3.90 -6.96
CA MET A 115 3.67 4.04 -5.73
C MET A 115 3.14 5.10 -4.77
N ARG A 116 2.68 6.25 -5.28
CA ARG A 116 2.04 7.29 -4.44
C ARG A 116 0.79 6.76 -3.73
N LYS A 117 -0.03 5.92 -4.38
CA LYS A 117 -1.22 5.30 -3.76
C LYS A 117 -0.84 4.36 -2.61
N SER A 118 0.10 3.45 -2.84
CA SER A 118 0.56 2.53 -1.80
C SER A 118 1.27 3.24 -0.63
N LEU A 119 2.08 4.26 -0.92
CA LEU A 119 2.69 5.08 0.13
C LEU A 119 1.64 5.85 0.94
N ALA A 120 0.57 6.33 0.30
CA ALA A 120 -0.49 7.02 1.01
C ALA A 120 -1.26 6.06 1.92
N LEU A 121 -1.56 4.84 1.44
CA LEU A 121 -2.16 3.79 2.26
C LEU A 121 -1.26 3.41 3.44
N LEU A 122 0.04 3.19 3.20
CA LEU A 122 1.00 2.89 4.27
C LEU A 122 1.08 4.03 5.29
N SER A 123 1.17 5.28 4.83
CA SER A 123 1.18 6.46 5.71
C SER A 123 -0.08 6.58 6.54
N LEU A 124 -1.21 6.20 5.97
CA LEU A 124 -2.47 6.18 6.67
C LEU A 124 -2.48 5.07 7.74
N GLN A 125 -2.08 3.84 7.41
CA GLN A 125 -1.94 2.71 8.35
C GLN A 125 -1.02 3.06 9.53
N GLU A 126 0.09 3.74 9.27
CA GLU A 126 1.08 4.13 10.28
C GLU A 126 0.74 5.44 11.01
N ARG A 127 -0.37 6.08 10.64
CA ARG A 127 -0.79 7.38 11.17
C ARG A 127 0.28 8.47 10.96
N ASN A 128 1.08 8.36 9.90
CA ASN A 128 2.09 9.32 9.50
C ASN A 128 1.44 10.49 8.74
N ALA A 129 0.83 11.41 9.49
CA ALA A 129 0.13 12.57 8.93
C ALA A 129 1.02 13.49 8.08
N ALA A 130 2.33 13.57 8.34
CA ALA A 130 3.22 14.48 7.62
C ALA A 130 3.40 14.05 6.16
N ILE A 131 3.77 12.78 5.94
CA ILE A 131 3.95 12.23 4.60
C ILE A 131 2.60 12.11 3.90
N LEU A 132 1.57 11.61 4.60
CA LEU A 132 0.22 11.50 4.05
C LEU A 132 -0.28 12.86 3.51
N LYS A 133 -0.06 13.96 4.24
CA LYS A 133 -0.48 15.29 3.81
C LYS A 133 0.16 15.69 2.49
N ARG A 134 1.44 15.36 2.30
CA ARG A 134 2.15 15.71 1.08
C ARG A 134 1.62 14.90 -0.11
N LEU A 135 1.52 13.58 0.05
CA LEU A 135 0.98 12.70 -0.98
C LEU A 135 -0.45 13.08 -1.41
N LEU A 136 -1.31 13.44 -0.45
CA LEU A 136 -2.68 13.90 -0.74
C LEU A 136 -2.71 15.19 -1.55
N ASN A 137 -1.79 16.14 -1.29
CA ASN A 137 -1.70 17.39 -2.05
C ASN A 137 -1.17 17.18 -3.48
N ASP A 138 -0.32 16.18 -3.68
CA ASP A 138 0.22 15.83 -5.00
C ASP A 138 -0.84 15.16 -5.91
N GLY A 139 -1.98 14.78 -5.34
CA GLY A 139 -3.11 14.20 -6.06
C GLY A 139 -2.95 12.69 -6.25
N ILE A 140 -3.65 11.92 -5.42
CA ILE A 140 -3.72 10.46 -5.53
C ILE A 140 -5.15 10.04 -5.88
N GLU A 141 -5.27 9.05 -6.76
CA GLU A 141 -6.52 8.31 -6.91
C GLU A 141 -6.62 7.29 -5.77
N MET A 142 -7.75 7.28 -5.07
CA MET A 142 -7.96 6.43 -3.91
C MET A 142 -8.57 5.09 -4.28
N GLU A 143 -8.07 4.03 -3.64
CA GLU A 143 -8.53 2.65 -3.80
C GLU A 143 -9.34 2.22 -2.58
N ASP A 144 -10.21 1.21 -2.74
CA ASP A 144 -11.08 0.67 -1.67
C ASP A 144 -10.35 0.40 -0.33
N PRO A 145 -9.12 -0.17 -0.29
CA PRO A 145 -8.41 -0.39 0.97
C PRO A 145 -8.02 0.92 1.70
N PHE A 146 -7.78 2.00 0.95
CA PHE A 146 -7.54 3.33 1.53
C PHE A 146 -8.80 3.82 2.26
N GLU A 147 -9.97 3.61 1.65
CA GLU A 147 -11.26 3.97 2.23
C GLU A 147 -11.51 3.24 3.57
N ASP A 148 -11.21 1.94 3.61
CA ASP A 148 -11.37 1.13 4.81
C ASP A 148 -10.40 1.55 5.92
N GLU A 149 -9.17 1.90 5.56
CA GLU A 149 -8.21 2.39 6.56
C GLU A 149 -8.61 3.77 7.12
N VAL A 150 -9.24 4.64 6.31
CA VAL A 150 -9.80 5.91 6.80
C VAL A 150 -10.82 5.67 7.92
N ARG A 151 -11.66 4.62 7.80
CA ARG A 151 -12.66 4.25 8.82
C ARG A 151 -12.02 3.79 10.15
N ARG A 152 -10.77 3.33 10.10
CA ARG A 152 -10.01 2.88 11.29
C ARG A 152 -9.30 4.03 12.01
N VAL A 153 -9.24 5.22 11.43
CA VAL A 153 -8.63 6.41 12.06
C VAL A 153 -9.59 6.99 13.10
N GLN A 154 -9.15 7.03 14.37
CA GLN A 154 -10.00 7.47 15.47
C GLN A 154 -9.63 8.89 15.93
N PRO A 155 -10.58 9.84 16.06
CA PRO A 155 -10.24 11.21 16.46
C PRO A 155 -9.55 11.33 17.82
N LYS A 156 -9.82 10.40 18.75
CA LYS A 156 -9.19 10.40 20.08
C LYS A 156 -7.79 9.80 20.10
N LEU A 157 -7.52 8.79 19.26
CA LEU A 157 -6.24 8.08 19.24
C LEU A 157 -5.28 8.67 18.20
N ASP A 158 -5.83 9.14 17.07
CA ASP A 158 -5.11 9.58 15.88
C ASP A 158 -5.45 11.05 15.51
N PRO A 159 -5.42 12.01 16.45
CA PRO A 159 -6.00 13.34 16.23
C PRO A 159 -5.39 14.09 15.04
N LYS A 160 -4.08 13.94 14.79
CA LYS A 160 -3.39 14.60 13.68
C LYS A 160 -3.82 14.04 12.32
N THR A 161 -3.86 12.72 12.20
CA THR A 161 -4.25 12.02 10.97
C THR A 161 -5.73 12.23 10.69
N HIS A 162 -6.57 12.18 11.73
CA HIS A 162 -8.00 12.48 11.63
C HIS A 162 -8.26 13.89 11.13
N GLN A 163 -7.61 14.90 11.74
CA GLN A 163 -7.77 16.30 11.31
C GLN A 163 -7.31 16.51 9.86
N LEU A 164 -6.18 15.92 9.48
CA LEU A 164 -5.69 15.98 8.10
C LEU A 164 -6.72 15.44 7.10
N LEU A 165 -7.25 14.25 7.36
CA LEU A 165 -8.25 13.62 6.48
C LEU A 165 -9.53 14.45 6.41
N ARG A 166 -9.95 15.04 7.54
CA ARG A 166 -11.10 15.95 7.60
C ARG A 166 -10.87 17.21 6.75
N ASP A 167 -9.71 17.85 6.89
CA ASP A 167 -9.35 19.05 6.12
C ASP A 167 -9.27 18.75 4.63
N TYR A 168 -8.69 17.61 4.28
CA TYR A 168 -8.59 17.16 2.89
C TYR A 168 -9.98 16.91 2.29
N ALA A 169 -10.86 16.19 3.01
CA ALA A 169 -12.25 15.94 2.61
C ALA A 169 -13.08 17.21 2.42
N ALA A 170 -12.79 18.27 3.18
CA ALA A 170 -13.47 19.56 3.07
C ALA A 170 -13.04 20.35 1.82
N LYS A 171 -11.76 20.29 1.46
CA LYS A 171 -11.19 21.04 0.32
C LYS A 171 -11.62 20.49 -1.03
N THR A 172 -11.63 19.18 -1.18
CA THR A 172 -11.86 18.54 -2.48
C THR A 172 -13.34 18.42 -2.81
N LEU A 173 -14.25 18.67 -1.85
CA LEU A 173 -15.71 18.39 -1.93
C LEU A 173 -16.06 16.95 -2.37
N GLN A 174 -15.05 16.11 -2.58
CA GLN A 174 -15.13 14.76 -3.06
C GLN A 174 -14.67 13.87 -1.93
N ARG A 175 -15.62 13.08 -1.42
CA ARG A 175 -15.38 12.00 -0.47
C ARG A 175 -15.62 10.70 -1.23
N PRO A 176 -14.73 10.29 -2.17
CA PRO A 176 -14.93 9.06 -2.92
C PRO A 176 -15.18 7.87 -1.97
N TRP A 177 -14.50 7.85 -0.81
CA TRP A 177 -14.70 6.86 0.26
C TRP A 177 -15.98 6.92 1.05
N ALA A 178 -16.73 8.02 0.92
CA ALA A 178 -18.07 8.12 1.46
C ALA A 178 -19.15 7.63 0.47
N ALA A 179 -18.81 7.48 -0.81
CA ALA A 179 -19.79 7.29 -1.88
C ALA A 179 -20.21 5.82 -2.08
N ARG A 180 -19.34 4.85 -1.76
CA ARG A 180 -19.49 3.46 -2.24
C ARG A 180 -19.95 2.40 -1.24
N LYS A 181 -19.83 2.59 0.09
CA LYS A 181 -20.35 1.63 1.10
C LYS A 181 -21.01 2.35 2.29
N ARG A 182 -22.25 1.97 2.62
CA ARG A 182 -22.97 2.36 3.86
C ARG A 182 -22.83 1.29 4.93
N PRO A 183 -22.63 1.68 6.20
CA PRO A 183 -23.31 1.01 7.30
C PRO A 183 -24.21 1.97 8.06
N ARG A 184 -25.20 1.40 8.75
CA ARG A 184 -26.45 2.07 9.15
C ARG A 184 -26.29 3.22 10.15
N HIS A 185 -25.12 3.45 10.78
CA HIS A 185 -24.75 4.69 11.51
C HIS A 185 -23.22 4.84 11.71
N GLY A 186 -22.67 6.06 11.53
CA GLY A 186 -21.37 6.53 12.07
C GLY A 186 -20.09 6.38 11.21
N HIS A 187 -19.28 7.45 11.23
CA HIS A 187 -17.94 7.78 10.70
C HIS A 187 -17.39 7.04 9.47
N PRO A 188 -17.57 7.65 8.28
CA PRO A 188 -16.49 7.81 7.28
C PRO A 188 -16.14 9.30 7.08
N LEU A 189 -15.68 9.88 8.19
CA LEU A 189 -15.44 11.29 8.48
C LEU A 189 -16.69 12.14 8.76
N ASP A 190 -17.84 11.51 9.04
CA ASP A 190 -19.12 12.10 9.52
C ASP A 190 -19.38 13.53 9.01
N TRP A 191 -19.54 13.76 7.71
CA TRP A 191 -20.78 13.55 6.93
C TRP A 191 -21.83 14.60 7.23
N GLY A 192 -22.12 15.44 6.22
CA GLY A 192 -23.18 16.44 6.19
C GLY A 192 -23.06 17.64 7.14
N LYS A 193 -21.96 17.79 7.87
CA LYS A 193 -21.65 18.96 8.68
C LYS A 193 -20.34 19.61 8.26
#